data_AF-A0A1Y5DME6-F1
#
_entry.id   AF-A0A1Y5DME6-F1
#
_cell.length_a   1.000
_cell.length_b   1.000
_cell.length_c   1.000
_cell.angle_alpha   90.00
_cell.angle_beta   90.00
_cell.angle_gamma   90.00
#
_symmetry.space_group_name_H-M   'P 1'
#
loop_
_entity.id
_entity.type
_entity.pdbx_description
1 polymer ?
#
loop_
_entity_poly.entity_id
_entity_poly.type
_entity_poly.pdbx_seq_one_letter_code
_entity_poly.pdbx_strand_id
1 'polypeptide(L)'
;MLRTIIKLVVLSGVLLTLPMASWADTIARAQFTSDVVEREPIDELGPTIIVQYGGIQKVYFFTDLRDMAGDQVVHRWTLDGDVMAEIPFNIGGDRWRVWSSKRLLPGFDGTWAVDIIKNGILVETHSFNYLDQ
;
A
#
# COMPACT_ATOMS: atom_id res chain seq x y z
N MET A 1 -55.94 -25.87 -48.66
CA MET A 1 -55.67 -26.45 -47.31
C MET A 1 -54.18 -26.74 -47.25
N LEU A 2 -53.34 -25.76 -46.91
CA LEU A 2 -52.80 -25.44 -45.58
C LEU A 2 -52.14 -26.63 -44.86
N ARG A 3 -50.82 -26.49 -44.62
CA ARG A 3 -50.05 -26.66 -43.36
C ARG A 3 -48.79 -27.52 -43.56
N THR A 4 -47.61 -27.27 -42.99
CA THR A 4 -46.92 -26.14 -42.34
C THR A 4 -45.50 -26.68 -42.14
N ILE A 5 -44.49 -25.84 -42.39
CA ILE A 5 -43.05 -26.10 -42.17
C ILE A 5 -42.78 -26.18 -40.66
N ILE A 6 -42.13 -27.23 -40.17
CA ILE A 6 -41.53 -27.23 -38.83
C ILE A 6 -40.06 -26.86 -38.98
N LYS A 7 -39.75 -25.58 -38.71
CA LYS A 7 -38.39 -25.10 -38.51
C LYS A 7 -37.95 -25.53 -37.11
N LEU A 8 -36.93 -26.39 -37.04
CA LEU A 8 -36.24 -26.71 -35.80
C LEU A 8 -35.39 -25.49 -35.40
N VAL A 9 -35.89 -24.68 -34.46
CA VAL A 9 -35.14 -23.56 -33.89
C VAL A 9 -34.24 -24.12 -32.78
N VAL A 10 -32.93 -24.09 -33.01
CA VAL A 10 -31.92 -24.36 -31.97
C VAL A 10 -31.81 -23.10 -31.11
N LEU A 11 -32.31 -23.17 -29.87
CA LEU A 11 -32.21 -22.07 -28.91
C LEU A 11 -30.83 -22.15 -28.23
N SER A 12 -29.86 -21.43 -28.79
CA SER A 12 -28.53 -21.29 -28.18
C SER A 12 -28.63 -20.30 -27.02
N GLY A 13 -28.52 -20.81 -25.78
CA GLY A 13 -28.47 -19.97 -24.59
C GLY A 13 -27.14 -19.23 -24.51
N VAL A 14 -27.16 -17.91 -24.73
CA VAL A 14 -26.02 -17.05 -24.48
C VAL A 14 -25.82 -16.98 -22.96
N LEU A 15 -24.78 -17.62 -22.44
CA LEU A 15 -24.32 -17.39 -21.07
C LEU A 15 -23.79 -15.95 -21.00
N LEU A 16 -24.55 -15.05 -20.39
CA LEU A 16 -24.05 -13.76 -19.94
C LEU A 16 -23.08 -14.02 -18.77
N THR A 17 -21.78 -14.03 -19.06
CA THR A 17 -20.76 -13.95 -18.03
C THR A 17 -20.81 -12.54 -17.43
N LEU A 18 -21.49 -12.38 -16.30
CA LEU A 18 -21.32 -11.19 -15.48
C LEU A 18 -19.84 -11.19 -15.05
N PRO A 19 -19.07 -10.12 -15.30
CA PRO A 19 -17.76 -10.01 -14.68
C PRO A 19 -17.99 -10.04 -13.18
N MET A 20 -17.48 -11.07 -12.50
CA MET A 20 -17.32 -10.98 -11.05
C MET A 20 -16.44 -9.76 -10.82
N ALA A 21 -16.94 -8.79 -10.07
CA ALA A 21 -16.08 -7.78 -9.49
C ALA A 21 -15.09 -8.53 -8.59
N SER A 22 -13.91 -8.86 -9.12
CA SER A 22 -12.75 -9.09 -8.29
C SER A 22 -12.51 -7.77 -7.58
N TRP A 23 -12.62 -7.76 -6.26
CA TRP A 23 -12.15 -6.62 -5.48
C TRP A 23 -10.68 -6.41 -5.88
N ALA A 24 -10.40 -5.30 -6.57
CA ALA A 24 -9.05 -5.01 -6.98
C ALA A 24 -8.21 -4.78 -5.73
N ASP A 25 -6.97 -5.24 -5.75
CA ASP A 25 -6.04 -4.94 -4.68
C ASP A 25 -5.87 -3.43 -4.57
N THR A 26 -5.96 -2.91 -3.35
CA THR A 26 -5.88 -1.46 -3.12
C THR A 26 -5.14 -1.13 -1.84
N ILE A 27 -4.46 0.01 -1.86
CA ILE A 27 -3.90 0.65 -0.68
C ILE A 27 -4.95 1.66 -0.22
N ALA A 28 -5.74 1.30 0.80
CA ALA A 28 -6.83 2.16 1.26
C ALA A 28 -6.30 3.41 1.99
N ARG A 29 -5.14 3.27 2.66
CA ARG A 29 -4.38 4.36 3.29
C ARG A 29 -2.90 4.04 3.26
N ALA A 30 -2.09 5.06 3.03
CA ALA A 30 -0.65 5.06 3.21
C ALA A 30 -0.25 6.43 3.76
N GLN A 31 0.36 6.47 4.94
CA GLN A 31 0.72 7.74 5.59
C GLN A 31 1.87 7.60 6.57
N PHE A 32 2.59 8.71 6.77
CA PHE A 32 3.53 8.85 7.87
C PHE A 32 2.80 9.24 9.16
N THR A 33 3.22 8.70 10.29
CA THR A 33 2.65 8.99 11.61
C THR A 33 3.72 8.99 12.69
N SER A 34 3.50 9.74 13.76
CA SER A 34 4.38 9.79 14.93
C SER A 34 4.31 8.50 15.75
N ASP A 35 3.18 7.78 15.73
CA ASP A 35 3.04 6.46 16.36
C ASP A 35 1.88 5.64 15.79
N VAL A 36 1.87 4.34 16.08
CA VAL A 36 0.76 3.44 15.75
C VAL A 36 0.25 2.79 17.04
N VAL A 37 -0.99 3.11 17.40
CA VAL A 37 -1.64 2.63 18.63
C VAL A 37 -2.91 1.88 18.26
N GLU A 38 -3.17 0.72 18.88
CA GLU A 38 -4.30 -0.16 18.53
C GLU A 38 -4.40 -0.46 17.03
N ARG A 39 -3.23 -0.56 16.38
CA ARG A 39 -3.07 -0.83 14.93
C ARG A 39 -3.60 0.29 14.03
N GLU A 40 -3.77 1.51 14.54
CA GLU A 40 -4.14 2.69 13.76
C GLU A 40 -3.08 3.80 13.93
N PRO A 41 -2.80 4.59 12.88
CA PRO A 41 -1.97 5.78 13.01
C PRO A 41 -2.68 6.80 13.92
N ILE A 42 -1.93 7.46 14.80
CA ILE A 42 -2.52 8.45 15.72
C ILE A 42 -2.62 9.85 15.12
N ASP A 43 -1.86 10.11 14.06
CA ASP A 43 -1.80 11.37 13.33
C ASP A 43 -1.33 11.16 11.88
N GLU A 44 -1.22 12.26 11.14
CA GLU A 44 -0.60 12.30 9.83
C GLU A 44 0.52 13.35 9.86
N LEU A 45 1.75 12.91 9.60
CA LEU A 45 2.90 13.80 9.55
C LEU A 45 2.93 14.55 8.23
N GLY A 46 3.28 15.84 8.30
CA GLY A 46 3.39 16.70 7.14
C GLY A 46 4.61 16.40 6.25
N PRO A 47 4.76 17.15 5.14
CA PRO A 47 5.82 16.92 4.17
C PRO A 47 7.23 17.28 4.67
N THR A 48 7.32 17.93 5.84
CA THR A 48 8.59 18.28 6.48
C THR A 48 8.52 17.93 7.97
N ILE A 49 9.52 17.21 8.44
CA ILE A 49 9.72 16.86 9.85
C ILE A 49 10.97 17.58 10.33
N ILE A 50 10.80 18.42 11.35
CA ILE A 50 11.89 19.16 11.99
C ILE A 50 12.13 18.54 13.36
N VAL A 51 13.36 18.10 13.64
CA VAL A 51 13.74 17.58 14.95
C VAL A 51 14.84 18.46 15.50
N GLN A 52 14.70 18.83 16.77
CA GLN A 52 15.74 19.58 17.46
C GLN A 52 16.98 18.71 17.64
N TYR A 53 18.17 19.29 17.50
CA TYR A 53 19.44 18.61 17.67
C TYR A 53 19.50 17.82 18.99
N GLY A 54 19.74 16.51 18.89
CA GLY A 54 19.75 15.56 20.01
C GLY A 54 18.40 14.93 20.34
N GLY A 55 17.32 15.36 19.69
CA GLY A 55 16.04 14.67 19.68
C GLY A 55 16.10 13.40 18.82
N ILE A 56 15.42 12.35 19.27
CA ILE A 56 15.22 11.15 18.46
C ILE A 56 13.77 11.13 18.03
N GLN A 57 13.51 11.38 16.74
CA GLN A 57 12.18 11.16 16.17
C GLN A 57 12.14 9.78 15.52
N LYS A 58 11.23 8.95 16.03
CA LYS A 58 10.82 7.74 15.33
C LYS A 58 9.65 8.12 14.41
N VAL A 59 9.76 7.78 13.14
CA VAL A 59 8.70 7.96 12.15
C VAL A 59 8.21 6.59 11.73
N TYR A 60 6.90 6.43 11.72
CA TYR A 60 6.24 5.23 11.23
C TYR A 60 5.66 5.51 9.85
N PHE A 61 5.67 4.49 9.00
CA PHE A 61 4.91 4.48 7.77
C PHE A 61 3.88 3.36 7.86
N PHE A 62 2.61 3.76 7.88
CA PHE A 62 1.45 2.90 8.06
C PHE A 62 0.76 2.68 6.71
N THR A 63 0.33 1.44 6.45
CA THR A 63 -0.49 1.10 5.28
C THR A 63 -1.66 0.19 5.66
N ASP A 64 -2.85 0.50 5.12
CA ASP A 64 -4.07 -0.32 5.22
C ASP A 64 -4.34 -0.98 3.86
N LEU A 65 -3.90 -2.23 3.73
CA LEU A 65 -3.91 -3.01 2.49
C LEU A 65 -5.22 -3.78 2.34
N ARG A 66 -5.76 -3.83 1.12
CA ARG A 66 -7.02 -4.50 0.79
C ARG A 66 -6.84 -5.48 -0.36
N ASP A 67 -7.43 -6.66 -0.23
CA ASP A 67 -7.51 -7.71 -1.24
C ASP A 67 -6.13 -8.16 -1.77
N MET A 68 -5.12 -8.16 -0.88
CA MET A 68 -3.73 -8.56 -1.14
C MET A 68 -3.35 -9.89 -0.47
N ALA A 69 -4.31 -10.73 -0.10
CA ALA A 69 -4.03 -11.99 0.58
C ALA A 69 -3.13 -12.91 -0.27
N GLY A 70 -2.04 -13.40 0.31
CA GLY A 70 -1.04 -14.22 -0.37
C GLY A 70 0.08 -13.43 -1.05
N ASP A 71 -0.05 -12.12 -1.19
CA ASP A 71 1.01 -11.26 -1.72
C ASP A 71 2.07 -10.94 -0.65
N GLN A 72 3.27 -10.59 -1.12
CA GLN A 72 4.29 -9.94 -0.30
C GLN A 72 4.32 -8.45 -0.62
N VAL A 73 4.24 -7.63 0.43
CA VAL A 73 4.42 -6.18 0.37
C VAL A 73 5.68 -5.79 1.13
N VAL A 74 6.51 -4.94 0.56
CA VAL A 74 7.74 -4.45 1.16
C VAL A 74 7.65 -2.93 1.33
N HIS A 75 7.95 -2.45 2.53
CA HIS A 75 8.30 -1.05 2.73
C HIS A 75 9.80 -0.88 2.54
N ARG A 76 10.21 -0.21 1.46
CA ARG A 76 11.62 0.13 1.21
C ARG A 76 11.84 1.59 1.58
N TRP A 77 12.61 1.82 2.63
CA TRP A 77 13.02 3.14 3.07
C TRP A 77 14.25 3.60 2.30
N THR A 78 14.19 4.82 1.77
CA THR A 78 15.32 5.48 1.12
C THR A 78 15.63 6.82 1.76
N LEU A 79 16.89 7.23 1.71
CA LEU A 79 17.37 8.57 2.04
C LEU A 79 18.11 9.09 0.81
N ASP A 80 17.61 10.17 0.21
CA ASP A 80 18.19 10.78 -0.99
C ASP A 80 18.40 9.78 -2.16
N GLY A 81 17.52 8.78 -2.24
CA GLY A 81 17.55 7.71 -3.23
C GLY A 81 18.35 6.46 -2.82
N ASP A 82 19.18 6.54 -1.78
CA ASP A 82 19.92 5.40 -1.26
C ASP A 82 19.04 4.51 -0.38
N VAL A 83 19.06 3.20 -0.60
CA VAL A 83 18.25 2.24 0.16
C VAL A 83 18.80 2.08 1.57
N MET A 84 17.99 2.44 2.56
CA MET A 84 18.35 2.44 3.97
C MET A 84 17.76 1.26 4.76
N ALA A 85 16.66 0.68 4.29
CA ALA A 85 16.06 -0.54 4.84
C ALA A 85 14.98 -1.10 3.91
N GLU A 86 14.77 -2.42 3.97
CA GLU A 86 13.62 -3.09 3.36
C GLU A 86 12.92 -3.93 4.42
N ILE A 87 11.59 -3.77 4.56
CA ILE A 87 10.79 -4.46 5.56
C ILE A 87 9.68 -5.22 4.83
N PRO A 88 9.82 -6.56 4.67
CA PRO A 88 8.81 -7.38 4.03
C PRO A 88 7.67 -7.76 4.97
N PHE A 89 6.46 -7.82 4.41
CA PHE A 89 5.24 -8.27 5.05
C PHE A 89 4.57 -9.33 4.15
N ASN A 90 4.33 -10.52 4.70
CA ASN A 90 3.52 -11.54 4.02
C ASN A 90 2.06 -11.35 4.44
N ILE A 91 1.20 -11.05 3.47
CA ILE A 91 -0.19 -10.63 3.73
C ILE A 91 -1.10 -11.85 3.85
N GLY A 92 -1.74 -12.00 5.02
CA GLY A 92 -2.50 -13.21 5.36
C GLY A 92 -4.02 -13.12 5.16
N GLY A 93 -4.57 -11.98 4.74
CA GLY A 93 -6.01 -11.80 4.61
C GLY A 93 -6.41 -10.53 3.89
N ASP A 94 -7.71 -10.44 3.57
CA ASP A 94 -8.27 -9.44 2.65
C ASP A 94 -8.20 -8.00 3.18
N ARG A 95 -8.07 -7.82 4.49
CA ARG A 95 -7.70 -6.53 5.08
C ARG A 95 -6.49 -6.73 5.97
N TRP A 96 -5.40 -6.05 5.65
CA TRP A 96 -4.17 -6.18 6.40
C TRP A 96 -3.52 -4.82 6.65
N ARG A 97 -3.42 -4.47 7.94
CA ARG A 97 -2.72 -3.25 8.38
C ARG A 97 -1.31 -3.62 8.79
N VAL A 98 -0.33 -2.93 8.20
CA VAL A 98 1.09 -3.07 8.51
C VAL A 98 1.72 -1.70 8.74
N TRP A 99 2.85 -1.71 9.43
CA TRP A 99 3.65 -0.51 9.61
C TRP A 99 5.11 -0.89 9.76
N SER A 100 5.98 -0.03 9.25
CA SER A 100 7.42 -0.07 9.49
C SER A 100 7.83 1.26 10.11
N SER A 101 9.03 1.36 10.65
CA SER A 101 9.51 2.62 11.22
C SER A 101 10.98 2.84 10.96
N LYS A 102 11.37 4.11 10.88
CA LYS A 102 12.76 4.53 10.89
C LYS A 102 12.99 5.47 12.06
N ARG A 103 14.16 5.35 12.68
CA ARG A 103 14.67 6.33 13.64
C ARG A 103 15.48 7.34 12.84
N LEU A 104 15.05 8.60 12.86
CA LEU A 104 15.78 9.71 12.25
C LEU A 104 16.82 10.16 13.26
N LEU A 105 18.09 10.01 12.89
CA LEU A 105 19.24 10.36 13.71
C LEU A 105 19.86 11.66 13.19
N PRO A 106 20.56 12.42 14.04
CA PRO A 106 21.32 13.58 13.60
C PRO A 106 22.26 13.25 12.43
N GLY A 107 22.31 14.16 11.44
CA GLY A 107 23.08 13.99 10.21
C GLY A 107 22.48 13.06 9.14
N PHE A 108 21.20 12.68 9.28
CA PHE A 108 20.42 12.04 8.22
C PHE A 108 19.38 12.97 7.58
N ASP A 109 19.63 14.28 7.66
CA ASP A 109 18.88 15.28 6.91
C ASP A 109 18.86 14.94 5.42
N GLY A 110 17.73 15.23 4.78
CA GLY A 110 17.50 14.86 3.38
C GLY A 110 16.06 14.47 3.10
N THR A 111 15.81 13.99 1.88
CA THR A 111 14.51 13.49 1.46
C THR A 111 14.42 12.00 1.80
N TRP A 112 13.60 11.70 2.80
CA TRP A 112 13.22 10.33 3.12
C TRP A 112 12.03 9.92 2.27
N ALA A 113 12.06 8.69 1.76
CA ALA A 113 10.91 8.10 1.10
C ALA A 113 10.68 6.66 1.53
N VAL A 114 9.44 6.21 1.34
CA VAL A 114 9.05 4.81 1.43
C VAL A 114 8.39 4.40 0.14
N ASP A 115 9.01 3.44 -0.53
CA ASP A 115 8.41 2.71 -1.64
C ASP A 115 7.59 1.54 -1.09
N ILE A 116 6.35 1.43 -1.59
CA ILE A 116 5.49 0.26 -1.39
C ILE A 116 5.69 -0.65 -2.59
N ILE A 117 6.35 -1.79 -2.36
CA ILE A 117 6.68 -2.74 -3.41
C ILE A 117 5.87 -4.02 -3.19
N LYS A 118 5.03 -4.37 -4.17
CA LYS A 118 4.21 -5.57 -4.16
C LYS A 118 4.81 -6.61 -5.10
N ASN A 119 5.21 -7.77 -4.57
CA ASN A 119 5.81 -8.87 -5.36
C ASN A 119 6.94 -8.41 -6.30
N GLY A 120 7.77 -7.46 -5.84
CA GLY A 120 8.88 -6.88 -6.63
C GLY A 120 8.50 -5.73 -7.56
N ILE A 121 7.22 -5.36 -7.65
CA ILE A 121 6.72 -4.25 -8.47
C ILE A 121 6.45 -3.04 -7.57
N LEU A 122 7.01 -1.89 -7.93
CA LEU A 122 6.71 -0.61 -7.27
C LEU A 122 5.24 -0.23 -7.51
N VAL A 123 4.51 0.04 -6.44
CA VAL A 123 3.08 0.42 -6.48
C VAL A 123 2.91 1.91 -6.20
N GLU A 124 3.48 2.38 -5.09
CA GLU A 124 3.39 3.78 -4.65
C GLU A 124 4.68 4.19 -3.95
N THR A 125 4.98 5.50 -3.95
CA THR A 125 6.08 6.12 -3.20
C THR A 125 5.53 7.29 -2.39
N HIS A 126 5.92 7.37 -1.12
CA HIS A 126 5.57 8.47 -0.21
C HIS A 126 6.83 9.07 0.38
N SER A 127 6.89 10.39 0.55
CA SER A 127 8.12 11.07 1.00
C SER A 127 7.88 12.22 1.97
N PHE A 128 8.89 12.51 2.79
CA PHE A 128 8.98 13.72 3.60
C PHE A 128 10.43 14.21 3.63
N ASN A 129 10.61 15.51 3.88
CA ASN A 129 11.93 16.09 4.13
C ASN A 129 12.21 16.06 5.62
N TYR A 130 13.40 15.59 5.99
CA TYR A 130 13.89 15.66 7.36
C TYR A 130 14.93 16.76 7.48
N LEU A 131 14.73 17.65 8.46
CA LEU A 131 15.67 18.70 8.83
C LEU A 131 16.08 18.51 10.29
N ASP A 132 17.38 18.37 10.53
CA ASP A 132 18.00 18.41 11.85
C ASP A 132 18.38 19.88 12.16
N GLN A 133 17.74 20.49 13.16
CA GLN A 133 17.90 21.92 13.49
C GLN A 133 18.29 22.15 14.95
#